data_AF-A0A7V9EYK5-F1
#
_entry.id   AF-A0A7V9EYK5-F1
#
_cell.length_a   1.000
_cell.length_b   1.000
_cell.length_c   1.000
_cell.angle_alpha   90.00
_cell.angle_beta   90.00
_cell.angle_gamma   90.00
#
_symmetry.space_group_name_H-M   'P 1'
#
loop_
_entity.id
_entity.type
_entity.pdbx_description
1 polymer ?
#
loop_
_entity_poly.entity_id
_entity_poly.type
_entity_poly.pdbx_seq_one_letter_code
_entity_poly.pdbx_strand_id
1 'polypeptide(L)' 'MARQRYVLRYRGPGAKPAADVDSVRRRPGVTVVDESGAKMLMVECDEEVAAELAENLPDWVMGPEQTYTVPDTRKGVR' A
#
# COMPACT_ATOMS: atom_id res chain seq x y z
N MET A 1 6.67 -14.23 -12.31
CA MET A 1 6.37 -13.85 -10.92
C MET A 1 4.91 -13.41 -10.85
N ALA A 2 4.22 -13.68 -9.75
CA ALA A 2 2.82 -13.28 -9.59
C ALA A 2 2.77 -11.88 -8.95
N ARG A 3 2.14 -10.93 -9.65
CA ARG A 3 1.93 -9.58 -9.12
C ARG A 3 0.86 -9.58 -8.04
N GLN A 4 1.13 -8.88 -6.96
CA GLN A 4 0.24 -8.74 -5.81
C GLN A 4 0.16 -7.28 -5.38
N ARG A 5 -0.92 -6.95 -4.67
CA ARG A 5 -1.14 -5.60 -4.14
C ARG A 5 -0.64 -5.49 -2.71
N TYR A 6 0.06 -4.41 -2.46
CA TYR A 6 0.63 -4.06 -1.18
C TYR A 6 0.19 -2.66 -0.78
N VAL A 7 0.01 -2.48 0.52
CA VAL A 7 -0.30 -1.20 1.13
C VAL A 7 0.92 -0.74 1.89
N LEU A 8 1.47 0.41 1.49
CA LEU A 8 2.51 1.13 2.21
C LEU A 8 1.85 2.20 3.10
N ARG A 9 2.17 2.16 4.39
CA ARG A 9 1.73 3.12 5.39
C ARG A 9 2.90 3.90 5.93
N TYR A 10 2.89 5.21 5.72
CA TYR A 10 3.86 6.12 6.31
C TYR A 10 3.63 6.26 7.83
N ARG A 11 4.69 6.06 8.61
CA ARG A 11 4.70 6.14 10.09
C ARG A 11 5.25 7.45 10.63
N GLY A 12 5.87 8.28 9.80
CA GLY A 12 6.39 9.57 10.23
C GLY A 12 5.29 10.63 10.50
N PRO A 13 5.70 11.81 11.00
CA PRO A 13 4.78 12.90 11.32
C PRO A 13 4.17 13.50 10.04
N GLY A 14 2.92 13.97 10.13
CA GLY A 14 2.25 14.64 9.00
C GLY A 14 1.87 13.71 7.83
N ALA A 15 1.80 14.28 6.63
CA ALA A 15 1.46 13.57 5.39
C ALA A 15 2.69 12.83 4.82
N LYS A 16 2.44 11.87 3.94
CA LYS A 16 3.50 11.13 3.23
C LYS A 16 4.44 12.08 2.47
N PRO A 17 5.77 11.89 2.50
CA PRO A 17 6.71 12.71 1.74
C PRO A 17 6.51 12.52 0.24
N ALA A 18 6.39 13.62 -0.52
CA ALA A 18 6.25 13.55 -1.97
C ALA A 18 7.47 12.90 -2.66
N ALA A 19 8.67 13.11 -2.11
CA ALA A 19 9.90 12.52 -2.62
C ALA A 19 9.88 10.98 -2.55
N ASP A 20 9.36 10.41 -1.47
CA ASP A 20 9.23 8.95 -1.32
C ASP A 20 8.22 8.39 -2.33
N VAL A 21 7.09 9.07 -2.50
CA VAL A 21 6.06 8.68 -3.47
C VAL A 21 6.61 8.71 -4.89
N ASP A 22 7.35 9.76 -5.25
CA ASP A 22 7.99 9.88 -6.56
C ASP A 22 9.05 8.80 -6.79
N SER A 23 9.81 8.44 -5.75
CA SER A 23 10.77 7.33 -5.79
C SER A 23 10.08 6.00 -6.07
N VAL A 24 8.97 5.71 -5.37
CA VAL A 24 8.16 4.50 -5.58
C VAL A 24 7.56 4.49 -7.00
N ARG A 25 7.04 5.61 -7.48
CA ARG A 25 6.45 5.72 -8.83
C ARG A 25 7.47 5.49 -9.95
N ARG A 26 8.73 5.87 -9.74
CA ARG A 26 9.81 5.68 -10.73
C ARG A 26 10.47 4.31 -10.65
N ARG A 27 10.17 3.50 -9.63
CA ARG A 27 10.76 2.18 -9.43
C ARG A 27 10.27 1.20 -10.52
N PRO A 28 11.18 0.54 -11.26
CA PRO A 28 10.80 -0.52 -12.18
C PRO A 28 10.05 -1.66 -11.47
N GLY A 29 9.02 -2.21 -12.11
CA GLY A 29 8.24 -3.31 -11.54
C GLY A 29 7.17 -2.89 -10.52
N VAL A 30 7.03 -1.59 -10.23
CA VAL A 30 6.01 -1.04 -9.34
C VAL A 30 4.94 -0.30 -10.13
N THR A 31 3.67 -0.53 -9.80
CA THR A 31 2.53 0.25 -10.30
C THR A 31 1.80 0.85 -9.10
N VAL A 32 1.73 2.18 -9.00
CA VAL A 32 0.92 2.83 -7.96
C VAL A 32 -0.56 2.71 -8.34
N VAL A 33 -1.34 2.02 -7.50
CA VAL A 33 -2.77 1.75 -7.72
C VAL A 33 -3.65 2.79 -7.05
N ASP A 34 -3.26 3.27 -5.86
CA ASP A 34 -3.97 4.32 -5.14
C ASP A 34 -3.00 5.20 -4.33
N GLU A 35 -3.25 6.51 -4.35
CA GLU A 35 -2.46 7.54 -3.66
C GLU A 35 -3.37 8.52 -2.86
N SER A 36 -4.67 8.25 -2.81
CA SER A 36 -5.67 9.16 -2.23
C SER A 36 -5.48 9.39 -0.72
N GLY A 37 -4.91 8.42 -0.01
CA GLY A 37 -4.67 8.50 1.43
C GLY A 37 -3.51 9.42 1.82
N ALA A 38 -3.70 10.27 2.83
CA ALA A 38 -2.67 11.18 3.31
C ALA A 38 -1.38 10.49 3.81
N LYS A 39 -1.49 9.24 4.28
CA LYS A 39 -0.36 8.41 4.75
C LYS A 39 -0.32 7.02 4.12
N MET A 40 -1.22 6.75 3.18
CA MET A 40 -1.39 5.44 2.58
C MET A 40 -1.04 5.52 1.10
N LEU A 41 -0.34 4.51 0.61
CA LEU A 41 -0.01 4.32 -0.79
C LEU A 41 -0.26 2.86 -1.11
N MET A 42 -1.02 2.58 -2.15
CA MET A 42 -1.26 1.22 -2.63
C MET A 42 -0.45 1.00 -3.89
N VAL A 43 0.29 -0.10 -3.94
CA VAL A 43 1.13 -0.47 -5.08
C VAL A 43 0.87 -1.90 -5.48
N GLU A 44 1.12 -2.19 -6.74
CA GLU A 44 1.13 -3.53 -7.30
C GLU A 44 2.55 -3.83 -7.82
N CYS A 45 3.14 -4.91 -7.33
CA CYS A 45 4.47 -5.36 -7.69
C CYS A 45 4.65 -6.86 -7.40
N ASP A 46 5.80 -7.41 -7.80
CA ASP A 46 6.22 -8.75 -7.41
C ASP A 46 6.81 -8.74 -5.99
N GLU A 47 6.79 -9.88 -5.31
CA GLU A 47 7.22 -10.02 -3.90
C GLU A 47 8.67 -9.55 -3.65
N GLU A 48 9.58 -9.82 -4.59
CA GLU A 48 10.98 -9.37 -4.53
C GLU A 48 11.08 -7.84 -4.51
N VAL A 49 10.36 -7.18 -5.42
CA VAL A 49 10.29 -5.70 -5.48
C VAL A 49 9.64 -5.14 -4.22
N ALA A 50 8.64 -5.84 -3.67
CA ALA A 50 7.99 -5.46 -2.43
C ALA A 50 8.99 -5.51 -1.25
N ALA A 51 9.78 -6.58 -1.14
CA ALA A 51 10.81 -6.70 -0.11
C ALA A 51 11.85 -5.56 -0.21
N GLU A 52 12.32 -5.26 -1.42
CA GLU A 52 13.24 -4.13 -1.66
C GLU A 52 12.63 -2.78 -1.26
N LEU A 53 11.34 -2.55 -1.51
CA LEU A 53 10.66 -1.32 -1.12
C LEU A 53 10.61 -1.17 0.40
N ALA A 54 10.34 -2.25 1.14
CA ALA A 54 10.31 -2.21 2.61
C ALA A 54 11.68 -1.90 3.22
N GLU A 55 12.76 -2.35 2.62
CA GLU A 55 14.13 -2.06 3.08
C GLU A 55 14.56 -0.61 2.79
N ASN A 56 14.12 -0.05 1.66
CA ASN A 56 14.54 1.29 1.21
C ASN A 56 13.70 2.44 1.78
N LEU A 57 12.61 2.14 2.50
CA LEU A 57 11.67 3.13 3.03
C LEU A 57 11.48 2.91 4.55
N PRO A 58 12.44 3.33 5.39
CA PRO A 58 12.46 2.99 6.82
C PRO A 58 11.30 3.60 7.62
N ASP A 59 10.75 4.73 7.18
CA ASP A 59 9.57 5.36 7.78
C ASP A 59 8.25 4.80 7.27
N TRP A 60 8.29 3.79 6.41
CA TRP A 60 7.12 3.16 5.84
C TRP A 60 7.01 1.73 6.33
N VAL A 61 5.76 1.28 6.51
CA VAL A 61 5.49 -0.13 6.72
C VAL A 61 4.58 -0.64 5.64
N MET A 62 5.03 -1.72 5.01
CA MET A 62 4.34 -2.39 3.94
C MET A 62 3.64 -3.64 4.46
N GLY A 63 2.46 -3.93 3.93
CA GLY A 63 1.76 -5.19 4.14
C GLY A 63 0.95 -5.57 2.91
N PRO A 64 0.63 -6.87 2.73
CA PRO A 64 -0.24 -7.30 1.63
C PRO A 64 -1.63 -6.69 1.78
N GLU A 65 -2.31 -6.45 0.65
CA GLU A 65 -3.71 -6.04 0.65
C GLU A 65 -4.56 -7.07 1.43
N GLN A 66 -5.34 -6.58 2.39
CA GLN A 66 -6.32 -7.38 3.10
C GLN A 66 -7.72 -6.93 2.68
N THR A 67 -8.50 -7.88 2.18
CA THR A 67 -9.93 -7.65 1.91
C THR A 67 -10.73 -8.11 3.12
N TYR A 68 -11.61 -7.24 3.61
CA TYR A 68 -12.56 -7.60 4.67
C TYR A 68 -13.96 -7.70 4.07
N THR A 69 -14.64 -8.81 4.34
CA THR A 69 -16.05 -8.95 4.01
C THR A 69 -16.87 -8.04 4.91
N VAL A 70 -17.69 -7.16 4.33
CA VAL A 70 -18.61 -6.33 5.09
C VAL A 70 -19.65 -7.25 5.76
N PRO A 71 -19.83 -7.18 7.09
CA PRO A 71 -20.86 -7.98 7.76
C PRO A 71 -22.25 -7.63 7.23
N ASP A 72 -23.05 -8.64 6.89
CA ASP A 72 -24.45 -8.43 6.51
C ASP A 72 -25.24 -7.93 7.73
N THR A 73 -25.65 -6.68 7.69
CA THR A 73 -26.38 -6.01 8.77
C THR A 73 -27.90 -6.17 8.64
N ARG A 74 -28.40 -6.91 7.65
CA ARG A 74 -29.84 -7.09 7.46
C ARG A 74 -30.39 -8.10 8.48
N LYS A 75 -30.60 -7.63 9.71
CA LYS A 75 -31.52 -8.28 10.65
C LYS A 75 -32.86 -8.43 9.96
N GLY A 76 -33.33 -9.67 9.82
CA GLY A 76 -34.71 -9.95 9.44
C GLY A 76 -35.64 -9.29 10.44
N VAL A 77 -36.24 -8.17 10.05
CA VAL A 77 -37.40 -7.61 10.76
C VAL A 77 -38.53 -8.61 10.51
N ARG A 78 -38.84 -9.41 11.52
CA ARG A 78 -40.02 -10.29 11.57
C ARG A 78 -41.22 -9.51 12.06
#